data_AF-A0A1E3VN86-F1
#
_entry.id   AF-A0A1E3VN86-F1
#
_cell.length_a   1.000
_cell.length_b   1.000
_cell.length_c   1.000
_cell.angle_alpha   90.00
_cell.angle_beta   90.00
_cell.angle_gamma   90.00
#
_symmetry.space_group_name_H-M   'P 1'
#
loop_
_entity.id
_entity.type
_entity.pdbx_description
1 polymer ?
#
loop_
_entity_poly.entity_id
_entity_poly.type
_entity_poly.pdbx_seq_one_letter_code
_entity_poly.pdbx_strand_id
1 'polypeptide(L)'
;MPNSRLLWATKEELSQRYALMDQMMEAQGVDVLAAIRVDGGLAFIEARAKCRYCQHAGVCRRWLLGDGGRRAADFCPNVAFFRSCPRLDS
;
A
#
# COMPACT_ATOMS: atom_id res chain seq x y z
N MET A 1 -22.32 17.63 2.51
CA MET A 1 -21.82 17.38 3.89
C MET A 1 -21.32 15.95 3.95
N PRO A 2 -20.04 15.64 4.23
CA PRO A 2 -19.66 14.26 4.44
C PRO A 2 -20.16 13.83 5.82
N ASN A 3 -20.99 12.79 5.84
CA ASN A 3 -21.66 12.26 7.01
C ASN A 3 -20.62 11.63 7.95
N SER A 4 -20.40 12.28 9.09
CA SER A 4 -19.64 11.78 10.22
C SER A 4 -20.41 10.65 10.91
N ARG A 5 -20.34 9.42 10.38
CA ARG A 5 -20.73 8.21 11.11
C ARG A 5 -19.77 7.07 10.83
N LEU A 6 -19.21 6.55 11.92
CA LEU A 6 -18.38 5.36 12.07
C LEU A 6 -19.05 4.11 11.46
N LEU A 7 -18.90 3.90 10.15
CA LEU A 7 -19.06 2.57 9.56
C LEU A 7 -17.66 2.04 9.33
N TRP A 8 -17.26 1.13 10.21
CA TRP A 8 -16.10 0.28 9.99
C TRP A 8 -16.16 -0.27 8.56
N ALA A 9 -15.04 -0.18 7.83
CA ALA A 9 -14.94 -0.75 6.49
C ALA A 9 -15.33 -2.23 6.54
N THR A 10 -16.11 -2.70 5.56
CA THR A 10 -16.47 -4.12 5.50
C THR A 10 -15.22 -4.98 5.35
N LYS A 11 -15.34 -6.28 5.65
CA LYS A 11 -14.23 -7.23 5.46
C LYS A 11 -13.74 -7.21 4.01
N GLU A 12 -14.66 -7.09 3.06
CA GLU A 12 -14.39 -7.03 1.63
C GLU A 12 -13.62 -5.75 1.28
N GLU A 13 -14.06 -4.60 1.77
CA GLU A 13 -13.37 -3.32 1.55
C GLU A 13 -11.96 -3.32 2.14
N LEU A 14 -11.79 -3.90 3.33
CA LEU A 14 -10.49 -4.04 3.97
C LEU A 14 -9.58 -4.97 3.16
N SER A 15 -10.10 -6.11 2.69
CA SER A 15 -9.36 -7.06 1.87
C SER A 15 -8.93 -6.43 0.54
N GLN A 16 -9.81 -5.63 -0.09
CA GLN A 16 -9.49 -4.88 -1.31
C GLN A 16 -8.46 -3.77 -1.09
N ARG A 17 -8.38 -3.20 0.12
CA ARG A 17 -7.32 -2.24 0.47
C ARG A 17 -5.99 -2.91 0.69
N TYR A 18 -6.00 -4.04 1.36
CA TYR A 18 -4.82 -4.87 1.58
C TYR A 18 -4.23 -5.39 0.27
N ALA A 19 -5.06 -5.96 -0.61
CA ALA A 19 -4.62 -6.37 -1.94
C ALA A 19 -4.09 -5.21 -2.79
N LEU A 20 -4.68 -4.01 -2.66
CA LEU A 20 -4.16 -2.83 -3.38
C LEU A 20 -2.76 -2.44 -2.89
N MET A 21 -2.49 -2.51 -1.58
CA MET A 21 -1.15 -2.23 -1.06
C MET A 21 -0.13 -3.25 -1.57
N ASP A 22 -0.50 -4.54 -1.57
CA ASP A 22 0.38 -5.62 -2.05
C ASP A 22 0.75 -5.42 -3.53
N GLN A 23 -0.24 -5.11 -4.37
CA GLN A 23 0.00 -4.78 -5.78
C GLN A 23 0.91 -3.55 -5.96
N MET A 24 0.76 -2.52 -5.14
CA MET A 24 1.65 -1.35 -5.18
C MET A 24 3.09 -1.70 -4.80
N MET A 25 3.29 -2.60 -3.83
CA MET A 25 4.60 -3.07 -3.41
C MET A 25 5.26 -3.93 -4.50
N GLU A 26 4.53 -4.91 -5.03
CA GLU A 26 4.98 -5.74 -6.14
C GLU A 26 5.35 -4.90 -7.37
N ALA A 27 4.51 -3.92 -7.72
CA ALA A 27 4.82 -3.00 -8.82
C ALA A 27 6.08 -2.18 -8.56
N GLN A 28 6.43 -1.86 -7.31
CA GLN A 28 7.69 -1.19 -6.97
C GLN A 28 8.89 -2.17 -6.85
N GLY A 29 8.68 -3.46 -7.12
CA GLY A 29 9.70 -4.50 -7.03
C GLY A 29 10.01 -4.94 -5.60
N VAL A 30 9.11 -4.68 -4.65
CA VAL A 30 9.28 -5.06 -3.24
C VAL A 30 8.89 -6.52 -3.04
N ASP A 31 9.73 -7.27 -2.32
CA ASP A 31 9.34 -8.59 -1.79
C ASP A 31 8.39 -8.38 -0.60
N VAL A 32 7.09 -8.62 -0.82
CA VAL A 32 6.04 -8.45 0.19
C VAL A 32 6.28 -9.34 1.40
N LEU A 33 6.75 -10.58 1.22
CA LEU A 33 6.99 -11.50 2.33
C LEU A 33 8.17 -11.05 3.18
N ALA A 34 9.23 -10.52 2.56
CA ALA A 34 10.35 -9.94 3.28
C ALA A 34 9.98 -8.61 3.96
N ALA A 35 9.15 -7.79 3.31
CA ALA A 35 8.68 -6.52 3.87
C ALA A 35 7.88 -6.70 5.17
N ILE A 36 7.14 -7.80 5.34
CA ILE A 36 6.42 -8.13 6.59
C ILE A 36 7.39 -8.27 7.78
N ARG A 37 8.66 -8.61 7.54
CA ARG A 37 9.66 -8.82 8.60
C ARG A 37 10.47 -7.58 8.95
N VAL A 38 10.35 -6.49 8.17
CA VAL A 38 11.07 -5.24 8.42
C VAL A 38 10.63 -4.66 9.77
N ASP A 39 11.61 -4.25 10.59
CA ASP A 39 11.37 -3.66 11.90
C ASP A 39 10.46 -4.52 12.81
N GLY A 40 10.69 -5.84 12.81
CA GLY A 40 9.86 -6.79 13.56
C GLY A 40 8.39 -6.83 13.11
N GLY A 41 8.08 -6.29 11.92
CA GLY A 41 6.74 -6.19 11.34
C GLY A 41 5.96 -4.93 11.72
N LEU A 42 6.48 -4.08 12.60
CA LEU A 42 5.80 -2.84 13.00
C LEU A 42 5.64 -1.88 11.82
N ALA A 43 6.70 -1.70 11.02
CA ALA A 43 6.68 -0.85 9.84
C ALA A 43 5.60 -1.28 8.82
N PHE A 44 5.40 -2.59 8.64
CA PHE A 44 4.37 -3.13 7.76
C PHE A 44 2.96 -2.87 8.30
N ILE A 45 2.74 -3.06 9.60
CA ILE A 45 1.45 -2.78 10.26
C ILE A 45 1.09 -1.30 10.13
N GLU A 46 2.04 -0.40 10.37
CA GLU A 46 1.83 1.03 10.18
C GLU A 46 1.49 1.39 8.74
N ALA A 47 2.24 0.83 7.78
CA ALA A 47 1.98 1.05 6.36
C ALA A 47 0.59 0.52 5.95
N ARG A 48 0.16 -0.62 6.48
CA ARG A 48 -1.20 -1.16 6.28
C ARG A 48 -2.28 -0.25 6.85
N ALA A 49 -2.06 0.31 8.05
CA ALA A 49 -2.97 1.29 8.63
C ALA A 49 -3.04 2.58 7.80
N LYS A 50 -1.89 3.12 7.37
CA LYS A 50 -1.80 4.29 6.47
C LYS A 50 -2.53 4.04 5.15
N CYS A 51 -2.35 2.87 4.53
CA CYS A 51 -3.02 2.52 3.28
C CYS A 51 -4.54 2.37 3.46
N ARG A 52 -4.98 1.73 4.55
CA ARG A 52 -6.40 1.52 4.87
C ARG A 52 -7.19 2.82 4.91
N TYR A 53 -6.62 3.89 5.46
CA TYR A 53 -7.28 5.20 5.59
C TYR A 53 -6.89 6.19 4.50
N CYS A 54 -6.09 5.79 3.50
CA CYS A 54 -5.65 6.66 2.43
C CYS A 54 -6.81 7.01 1.48
N GLN A 55 -7.04 8.32 1.28
CA GLN A 55 -8.09 8.84 0.40
C GLN A 55 -7.72 8.73 -1.10
N HIS A 56 -6.46 8.43 -1.42
CA HIS A 56 -5.94 8.40 -2.79
C HIS A 56 -5.95 7.00 -3.44
N ALA A 57 -6.73 6.05 -2.92
CA ALA A 57 -6.77 4.69 -3.46
C ALA A 57 -7.12 4.62 -4.97
N GLY A 58 -7.95 5.54 -5.46
CA GLY A 58 -8.24 5.66 -6.90
C GLY A 58 -7.03 6.07 -7.74
N VAL A 59 -6.12 6.87 -7.18
CA VAL A 59 -4.84 7.23 -7.83
C VAL A 59 -3.93 6.01 -7.91
N CYS A 60 -3.82 5.22 -6.82
CA CYS A 60 -3.07 3.97 -6.82
C CYS A 60 -3.53 3.02 -7.94
N ARG A 61 -4.84 2.82 -8.07
CA ARG A 61 -5.41 1.96 -9.12
C ARG A 61 -5.08 2.46 -10.53
N ARG A 62 -5.24 3.77 -10.79
CA ARG A 62 -4.89 4.34 -12.10
C ARG A 62 -3.41 4.23 -12.40
N TRP A 63 -2.56 4.46 -11.40
CA TRP A 63 -1.12 4.31 -11.53
C TRP A 63 -0.73 2.85 -11.85
N LEU A 64 -1.33 1.87 -11.17
CA LEU A 64 -1.13 0.44 -11.46
C LEU A 64 -1.54 0.03 -12.88
N LEU A 65 -2.59 0.62 -13.43
CA LEU A 65 -3.04 0.36 -14.81
C LEU A 65 -2.14 0.99 -15.89
N GLY A 66 -1.32 1.99 -15.53
CA GLY A 66 -0.47 2.73 -16.46
C GLY A 66 1.02 2.45 -16.24
N ASP A 67 1.75 3.46 -15.74
CA ASP A 67 3.19 3.44 -15.47
C ASP A 67 3.60 2.56 -14.27
N GLY A 68 2.71 1.69 -13.79
CA GLY A 68 2.94 0.77 -12.68
C GLY A 68 4.29 0.06 -12.83
N GLY A 69 5.22 0.38 -11.94
CA GLY A 69 6.57 -0.17 -11.89
C GLY A 69 7.66 0.46 -12.75
N ARG A 70 7.34 1.42 -13.63
CA ARG A 70 8.37 2.22 -14.33
C ARG A 70 8.77 3.48 -13.58
N ARG A 71 7.91 3.99 -12.70
CA ARG A 71 8.12 5.22 -11.93
C ARG A 71 7.88 4.98 -10.45
N ALA A 72 8.55 5.75 -9.59
CA ALA A 72 8.24 5.74 -8.17
C ALA A 72 6.81 6.23 -7.93
N ALA A 73 6.10 5.59 -7.00
CA ALA A 73 4.77 6.01 -6.58
C ALA A 73 4.85 7.19 -5.58
N ASP A 74 5.43 8.32 -5.98
CA ASP A 74 5.72 9.45 -5.07
C ASP A 74 4.49 10.07 -4.40
N PHE A 75 3.31 9.89 -4.98
CA PHE A 75 2.04 10.30 -4.38
C PHE A 75 1.59 9.39 -3.23
N CYS A 76 2.16 8.18 -3.11
CA CYS A 76 1.75 7.18 -2.14
C CYS A 76 2.35 7.50 -0.77
N PRO A 77 1.54 7.59 0.30
CA PRO A 77 2.06 7.86 1.65
C PRO A 77 2.99 6.76 2.17
N ASN A 78 2.95 5.56 1.58
CA ASN A 78 3.82 4.44 1.92
C ASN A 78 5.09 4.36 1.05
N VAL A 79 5.35 5.32 0.16
CA VAL A 79 6.50 5.24 -0.77
C VAL A 79 7.85 5.13 -0.04
N ALA A 80 8.01 5.84 1.08
CA ALA A 80 9.22 5.75 1.89
C ALA A 80 9.41 4.36 2.50
N PHE A 81 8.31 3.75 2.98
CA PHE A 81 8.33 2.37 3.47
C PHE A 81 8.70 1.40 2.33
N PHE A 82 8.06 1.50 1.17
CA PHE A 82 8.36 0.63 0.02
C PHE A 82 9.84 0.69 -0.39
N ARG A 83 10.44 1.88 -0.39
CA ARG A 83 11.87 2.09 -0.69
C ARG A 83 12.81 1.47 0.34
N SER A 84 12.37 1.32 1.57
CA SER A 84 13.16 0.70 2.65
C SER A 84 13.07 -0.83 2.68
N CYS A 85 12.14 -1.42 1.91
CA CYS A 85 11.92 -2.86 1.91
C CYS A 85 12.90 -3.60 0.98
N PRO A 86 13.16 -4.90 1.26
CA PRO A 86 13.91 -5.77 0.35
C PRO A 86 13.24 -5.87 -1.02
N ARG A 87 14.05 -6.04 -2.07
CA ARG A 87 13.59 -6.16 -3.46
C ARG A 87 13.63 -7.61 -3.93
N LEU A 88 12.78 -7.95 -4.90
CA LEU A 88 12.67 -9.30 -5.46
C LEU A 88 13.93 -9.76 -6.23
N ASP A 89 14.78 -8.81 -6.58
CA ASP A 89 15.99 -8.92 -7.39
C ASP A 89 17.29 -8.85 -6.58
N SER A 90 17.21 -8.92 -5.24
CA SER A 90 18.36 -8.93 -4.31
C SER A 90 18.69 -10.32 -3.75
#